data_AF-A0A2D7JBE4-F1
#
_entry.id   AF-A0A2D7JBE4-F1
#
_cell.length_a   1.000
_cell.length_b   1.000
_cell.length_c   1.000
_cell.angle_alpha   90.00
_cell.angle_beta   90.00
_cell.angle_gamma   90.00
#
_symmetry.space_group_name_H-M   'P 1'
#
loop_
_entity.id
_entity.type
_entity.pdbx_description
1 polymer ?
#
loop_
_entity_poly.entity_id
_entity_poly.type
_entity_poly.pdbx_seq_one_letter_code
_entity_poly.pdbx_strand_id
1 'polypeptide(L)'
;MDRSSEPLTTPGRGRSTGVLLHPTALPGSPVCGSFGEPSRSWLHLLAENNIGVWQMLPLAPPDPTGSPYSSPSCNALNPAFLDGQDLADEGFISHDALAAAPGADAPLAGQQRVDLDLAQQRYQALA
;
A
#
# COMPACT_ATOMS: atom_id res chain seq x y z
N MET A 1 -47.65 -19.13 -16.99
CA MET A 1 -47.24 -17.93 -16.23
C MET A 1 -45.79 -17.66 -16.58
N ASP A 2 -45.61 -16.78 -17.56
CA ASP A 2 -44.34 -16.43 -18.17
C ASP A 2 -43.66 -15.32 -17.33
N ARG A 3 -42.43 -15.55 -16.87
CA ARG A 3 -41.59 -14.55 -16.17
C ARG A 3 -40.42 -14.09 -17.06
N SER A 4 -40.60 -14.04 -18.38
CA SER A 4 -39.55 -13.67 -19.33
C SER A 4 -39.71 -12.23 -19.81
N SER A 5 -39.57 -11.21 -18.94
CA SER A 5 -39.46 -9.80 -19.41
C SER A 5 -39.22 -8.74 -18.31
N GLU A 6 -38.47 -9.04 -17.25
CA GLU A 6 -37.89 -7.96 -16.44
C GLU A 6 -36.55 -7.55 -17.07
N PRO A 7 -36.40 -6.33 -17.62
CA PRO A 7 -35.11 -5.87 -18.08
C PRO A 7 -34.15 -5.81 -16.89
N LEU A 8 -33.01 -6.50 -16.99
CA LEU A 8 -31.89 -6.28 -16.07
C LEU A 8 -31.51 -4.80 -16.16
N THR A 9 -31.98 -4.01 -15.20
CA THR A 9 -31.57 -2.62 -15.06
C THR A 9 -30.13 -2.69 -14.56
N THR A 10 -29.17 -2.71 -15.48
CA THR A 10 -27.77 -2.45 -15.16
C THR A 10 -27.76 -1.11 -14.43
N PRO A 11 -27.39 -1.05 -13.14
CA PRO A 11 -27.34 0.23 -12.44
C PRO A 11 -26.43 1.14 -13.26
N GLY A 12 -26.99 2.24 -13.77
CA GLY A 12 -26.22 3.22 -14.52
C GLY A 12 -25.04 3.61 -13.66
N ARG A 13 -23.81 3.41 -14.17
CA ARG A 13 -22.60 3.70 -13.40
C ARG A 13 -22.62 5.20 -13.12
N GLY A 14 -22.98 5.56 -11.88
CA GLY A 14 -23.07 6.94 -11.44
C GLY A 14 -21.73 7.66 -11.64
N ARG A 15 -21.76 9.00 -11.67
CA ARG A 15 -20.53 9.78 -11.75
C ARG A 15 -19.65 9.47 -10.54
N SER A 16 -18.39 9.12 -10.78
CA SER A 16 -17.39 8.84 -9.73
C SER A 16 -16.18 9.75 -9.87
N THR A 17 -15.62 10.19 -8.74
CA THR A 17 -14.32 10.85 -8.66
C THR A 17 -13.29 9.88 -8.10
N GLY A 18 -12.05 9.98 -8.59
CA GLY A 18 -10.95 9.14 -8.13
C GLY A 18 -9.62 9.86 -8.07
N VAL A 19 -8.68 9.28 -7.32
CA VAL A 19 -7.29 9.74 -7.22
C VAL A 19 -6.35 8.61 -7.63
N LEU A 20 -5.36 8.95 -8.46
CA LEU A 20 -4.21 8.10 -8.74
C LEU A 20 -3.11 8.43 -7.74
N LEU A 21 -2.81 7.49 -6.86
CA LEU A 21 -1.71 7.59 -5.89
C LEU A 21 -1.17 6.20 -5.62
N HIS A 22 0.12 5.97 -5.78
CA HIS A 22 0.70 4.67 -5.42
C HIS A 22 0.92 4.60 -3.90
N PRO A 23 0.68 3.47 -3.22
CA PRO A 23 0.84 3.37 -1.76
C PRO A 23 2.25 3.72 -1.28
N THR A 24 3.29 3.44 -2.08
CA THR A 24 4.67 3.81 -1.74
C THR A 24 4.89 5.32 -1.61
N ALA A 25 4.00 6.15 -2.15
CA ALA A 25 4.08 7.61 -2.04
C ALA A 25 3.38 8.15 -0.78
N LEU A 26 2.69 7.31 -0.02
CA LEU A 26 2.14 7.70 1.27
C LEU A 26 3.27 7.88 2.30
N PRO A 27 3.16 8.87 3.20
CA PRO A 27 4.11 9.08 4.29
C PRO A 27 3.89 8.05 5.42
N GLY A 28 4.63 8.17 6.52
CA GLY A 28 4.39 7.38 7.73
C GLY A 28 5.28 6.14 7.87
N SER A 29 6.35 6.07 7.09
CA SER A 29 7.32 4.98 7.13
C SER A 29 8.71 5.50 6.76
N PRO A 30 9.79 4.92 7.31
CA PRO A 30 11.15 5.33 6.99
C PRO A 30 11.57 5.03 5.54
N VAL A 31 10.79 4.21 4.82
CA VAL A 31 11.10 3.74 3.46
C VAL A 31 10.07 4.23 2.44
N CYS A 32 8.82 3.79 2.63
CA CYS A 32 7.68 4.08 1.77
C CYS A 32 6.38 3.69 2.48
N GLY A 33 5.26 4.24 2.04
CA GLY A 33 3.96 3.90 2.61
C GLY A 33 3.60 2.42 2.53
N SER A 34 2.94 1.93 3.57
CA SER A 34 2.49 0.55 3.78
C SER A 34 0.96 0.42 3.64
N PHE A 35 0.45 -0.81 3.71
CA PHE A 35 -0.98 -1.10 3.87
C PHE A 35 -1.47 -1.09 5.34
N GLY A 36 -0.68 -0.52 6.26
CA GLY A 36 -1.09 -0.24 7.63
C GLY A 36 -1.69 1.16 7.78
N GLU A 37 -1.27 1.86 8.85
CA GLU A 37 -1.77 3.19 9.21
C GLU A 37 -1.75 4.22 8.07
N PRO A 38 -0.68 4.35 7.25
CA PRO A 38 -0.67 5.27 6.12
C PRO A 38 -1.84 5.10 5.15
N SER A 39 -2.15 3.85 4.78
CA SER A 39 -3.24 3.54 3.86
C SER A 39 -4.62 3.70 4.51
N ARG A 40 -4.75 3.37 5.81
CA ARG A 40 -6.00 3.60 6.57
C ARG A 40 -6.33 5.09 6.63
N SER A 41 -5.35 5.91 7.02
CA SER A 41 -5.46 7.38 7.02
C SER A 41 -5.81 7.94 5.64
N TRP A 42 -5.21 7.42 4.56
CA TRP A 42 -5.55 7.81 3.19
C TRP A 42 -6.99 7.48 2.82
N LEU A 43 -7.47 6.27 3.14
CA LEU A 43 -8.85 5.85 2.87
C LEU A 43 -9.86 6.71 3.63
N HIS A 44 -9.56 7.09 4.88
CA HIS A 44 -10.38 8.04 5.64
C HIS A 44 -10.47 9.39 4.94
N LEU A 45 -9.34 9.93 4.48
CA LEU A 45 -9.32 11.20 3.73
C LEU A 45 -10.15 11.13 2.44
N LEU A 46 -10.05 10.03 1.68
CA LEU A 46 -10.86 9.84 0.47
C LEU A 46 -12.36 9.80 0.80
N ALA A 47 -12.73 9.07 1.86
CA ALA A 47 -14.12 8.95 2.30
C ALA A 47 -14.71 10.30 2.75
N GLU A 48 -13.95 11.08 3.54
CA GLU A 48 -14.33 12.43 3.98
C GLU A 48 -14.58 13.38 2.80
N ASN A 49 -13.86 13.18 1.68
CA ASN A 49 -13.97 13.99 0.48
C ASN A 49 -14.92 13.40 -0.59
N ASN A 50 -15.68 12.35 -0.26
CA ASN A 50 -16.57 11.64 -1.21
C ASN A 50 -15.87 11.15 -2.48
N ILE A 51 -14.59 10.78 -2.37
CA ILE A 51 -13.81 10.18 -3.46
C ILE A 51 -13.95 8.66 -3.37
N GLY A 52 -14.59 8.07 -4.38
CA GLY A 52 -14.97 6.65 -4.36
C GLY A 52 -13.99 5.72 -5.08
N VAL A 53 -12.93 6.25 -5.69
CA VAL A 53 -11.97 5.45 -6.47
C VAL A 53 -10.54 5.80 -6.08
N TRP A 54 -9.77 4.79 -5.69
CA TRP A 54 -8.32 4.87 -5.53
C TRP A 54 -7.67 4.01 -6.62
N GLN A 55 -7.00 4.66 -7.56
CA GLN A 55 -6.23 3.99 -8.61
C GLN A 55 -4.76 3.90 -8.21
N MET A 56 -4.12 2.78 -8.53
CA MET A 56 -2.72 2.50 -8.21
C MET A 56 -1.99 1.92 -9.44
N LEU A 57 -0.66 2.01 -9.41
CA LEU A 57 0.24 1.24 -10.29
C LEU A 57 0.26 -0.24 -9.87
N PRO A 58 0.91 -1.15 -10.62
CA PRO A 58 1.00 -2.55 -10.20
C PRO A 58 1.70 -2.69 -8.85
N LEU A 59 1.18 -3.61 -8.02
CA LEU A 59 1.62 -3.80 -6.63
C LEU A 59 2.66 -4.92 -6.48
N ALA A 60 3.11 -5.50 -7.59
CA ALA A 60 4.08 -6.58 -7.57
C ALA A 60 5.45 -6.08 -7.10
N PRO A 61 6.32 -6.97 -6.57
CA PRO A 61 7.69 -6.60 -6.24
C PRO A 61 8.37 -5.99 -7.46
N PRO A 62 8.91 -4.76 -7.39
CA PRO A 62 9.59 -4.15 -8.52
C PRO A 62 10.93 -4.83 -8.77
N ASP A 63 11.50 -4.60 -9.95
CA ASP A 63 12.90 -4.89 -10.22
C ASP A 63 13.84 -3.98 -9.40
N PRO A 64 15.17 -4.20 -9.45
CA PRO A 64 16.12 -3.37 -8.71
C PRO A 64 16.13 -1.88 -9.09
N THR A 65 15.49 -1.48 -10.20
CA THR A 65 15.36 -0.07 -10.59
C THR A 65 14.12 0.60 -9.97
N GLY A 66 13.28 -0.18 -9.29
CA GLY A 66 12.07 0.31 -8.62
C GLY A 66 10.86 0.46 -9.52
N SER A 67 10.90 -0.05 -10.76
CA SER A 67 9.79 0.06 -11.69
C SER A 67 8.66 -0.90 -11.31
N PRO A 68 7.43 -0.43 -11.01
CA PRO A 68 6.31 -1.32 -10.70
C PRO A 68 5.82 -2.11 -11.92
N TYR A 69 6.28 -1.76 -13.13
CA TYR A 69 5.94 -2.45 -14.38
C TYR A 69 6.94 -3.55 -14.77
N SER A 70 8.03 -3.68 -14.01
CA SER A 70 9.06 -4.69 -14.22
C SER A 70 9.15 -5.50 -12.95
N SER A 71 8.70 -6.75 -12.98
CA SER A 71 8.62 -7.59 -11.78
C SER A 71 9.05 -9.02 -12.08
N PRO A 72 9.71 -9.72 -11.14
CA PRO A 72 9.95 -11.15 -11.24
C PRO A 72 8.66 -11.98 -11.08
N SER A 73 7.52 -11.39 -10.69
CA SER A 73 6.26 -12.09 -10.48
C SER A 73 5.06 -11.27 -10.92
N CYS A 74 4.10 -11.90 -11.60
CA CYS A 74 2.83 -11.26 -11.96
C CYS A 74 1.75 -11.34 -10.86
N ASN A 75 1.98 -12.13 -9.81
CA ASN A 75 0.95 -12.45 -8.79
C ASN A 75 1.37 -12.10 -7.36
N ALA A 76 2.67 -11.95 -7.09
CA ALA A 76 3.15 -11.63 -5.75
C ALA A 76 2.82 -10.18 -5.39
N LEU A 77 2.67 -9.90 -4.10
CA LEU A 77 2.61 -8.54 -3.56
C LEU A 77 4.01 -8.10 -3.13
N ASN A 78 4.36 -6.83 -3.34
CA ASN A 78 5.59 -6.27 -2.82
C ASN A 78 5.60 -6.32 -1.27
N PRO A 79 6.58 -7.02 -0.63
CA PRO A 79 6.66 -7.11 0.83
C PRO A 79 6.81 -5.75 1.54
N ALA A 80 7.29 -4.72 0.84
CA ALA A 80 7.39 -3.37 1.38
C ALA A 80 6.04 -2.76 1.81
N PHE A 81 4.91 -3.36 1.38
CA PHE A 81 3.58 -2.94 1.83
C PHE A 81 3.15 -3.53 3.17
N LEU A 82 3.88 -4.49 3.72
CA LEU A 82 3.62 -4.97 5.08
C LEU A 82 3.95 -3.88 6.08
N ASP A 83 3.03 -3.63 7.02
CA ASP A 83 3.24 -2.65 8.07
C ASP A 83 3.97 -3.29 9.25
N GLY A 84 5.12 -2.72 9.60
CA GLY A 84 5.94 -3.26 10.68
C GLY A 84 5.28 -3.16 12.05
N GLN A 85 4.49 -2.11 12.31
CA GLN A 85 3.79 -1.96 13.60
C GLN A 85 2.64 -2.96 13.68
N ASP A 86 1.82 -3.09 12.64
CA ASP A 86 0.76 -4.11 12.61
C ASP A 86 1.36 -5.52 12.83
N LEU A 87 2.48 -5.85 12.17
CA LEU A 87 3.15 -7.14 12.35
C LEU A 87 3.65 -7.36 13.80
N ALA A 88 4.15 -6.32 14.46
CA ALA A 88 4.61 -6.41 15.84
C ALA A 88 3.44 -6.54 16.82
N ASP A 89 2.39 -5.74 16.62
CA ASP A 89 1.16 -5.75 17.42
C ASP A 89 0.43 -7.11 17.30
N GLU A 90 0.47 -7.74 16.13
CA GLU A 90 -0.08 -9.08 15.89
C GLU A 90 0.87 -10.22 16.35
N GLY A 91 2.08 -9.90 16.80
CA GLY A 91 3.04 -10.85 17.35
C GLY A 91 3.79 -11.69 16.31
N PHE A 92 3.79 -11.30 15.04
CA PHE A 92 4.60 -11.94 13.99
C PHE A 92 6.08 -11.60 14.09
N ILE A 93 6.40 -10.39 14.60
CA ILE A 93 7.74 -9.95 14.95
C ILE A 93 7.74 -9.38 16.37
N SER A 94 8.90 -9.29 17.02
CA SER A 94 9.00 -8.58 18.30
C SER A 94 9.12 -7.06 18.07
N HIS A 95 8.60 -6.26 19.00
CA HIS A 95 8.84 -4.82 19.00
C HIS A 95 10.34 -4.48 19.06
N ASP A 96 11.15 -5.29 19.74
CA ASP A 96 12.61 -5.12 19.78
C ASP A 96 13.24 -5.32 18.41
N ALA A 97 12.80 -6.32 17.63
CA ALA A 97 13.28 -6.53 16.27
C ALA A 97 12.88 -5.36 15.36
N LEU A 98 11.65 -4.85 15.51
CA LEU A 98 11.19 -3.67 14.77
C LEU A 98 11.99 -2.41 15.13
N ALA A 99 12.29 -2.21 16.42
CA ALA A 99 13.08 -1.08 16.91
C ALA A 99 14.55 -1.17 16.51
N ALA A 100 15.08 -2.38 16.31
CA ALA A 100 16.43 -2.61 15.81
C ALA A 100 16.52 -2.60 14.27
N ALA A 101 15.38 -2.52 13.56
CA ALA A 101 15.36 -2.59 12.11
C ALA A 101 16.06 -1.37 11.47
N PRO A 102 16.75 -1.53 10.33
CA PRO A 102 17.40 -0.43 9.63
C PRO A 102 16.46 0.77 9.41
N GLY A 103 16.87 1.96 9.81
CA GLY A 103 16.05 3.18 9.67
C GLY A 103 14.91 3.33 10.70
N ALA A 104 14.90 2.58 11.81
CA ALA A 104 13.92 2.76 12.88
C ALA A 104 13.91 4.18 13.47
N ASP A 105 15.07 4.85 13.52
CA ASP A 105 15.20 6.23 14.01
C ASP A 105 14.98 7.30 12.93
N ALA A 106 14.68 6.90 11.70
CA ALA A 106 14.48 7.85 10.61
C ALA A 106 13.14 8.60 10.78
N PRO A 107 13.05 9.88 10.37
CA PRO A 107 11.79 10.61 10.40
C PRO A 107 10.71 9.87 9.59
N LEU A 108 9.47 9.85 10.06
CA LEU A 108 8.36 9.21 9.34
C LEU A 108 7.72 10.12 8.29
N ALA A 109 8.19 11.36 8.18
CA ALA A 109 7.70 12.37 7.26
C ALA A 109 8.86 13.17 6.64
N GLY A 110 8.59 13.79 5.49
CA GLY A 110 9.54 14.65 4.78
C GLY A 110 10.39 13.94 3.73
N GLN A 111 10.25 12.61 3.58
CA GLN A 111 10.88 11.85 2.51
C GLN A 111 10.36 12.33 1.15
N GLN A 112 11.28 12.61 0.23
CA GLN A 112 10.95 13.05 -1.12
C GLN A 112 11.00 11.91 -2.14
N ARG A 113 11.56 10.77 -1.76
CA ARG A 113 11.82 9.62 -2.63
C ARG A 113 11.71 8.33 -1.82
N VAL A 114 11.36 7.25 -2.51
CA VAL A 114 11.43 5.89 -1.96
C VAL A 114 12.89 5.45 -1.88
N ASP A 115 13.32 4.96 -0.73
CA ASP A 115 14.65 4.39 -0.52
C ASP A 115 14.61 2.86 -0.71
N LEU A 116 14.94 2.41 -1.94
CA LEU A 116 14.87 0.98 -2.29
C LEU A 116 15.91 0.14 -1.53
N ASP A 117 17.07 0.71 -1.23
CA ASP A 117 18.14 0.00 -0.53
C ASP A 117 17.76 -0.22 0.93
N LEU A 118 17.22 0.82 1.59
CA LEU A 118 16.72 0.70 2.96
C LEU A 118 15.54 -0.27 3.04
N ALA A 119 14.64 -0.28 2.04
CA ALA A 119 13.55 -1.25 1.94
C ALA A 119 14.08 -2.69 1.99
N GLN A 120 15.09 -2.96 1.17
CA GLN A 120 15.69 -4.29 1.06
C GLN A 120 16.43 -4.69 2.34
N GLN A 121 17.17 -3.76 2.96
CA GLN A 121 17.85 -4.00 4.23
C GLN A 121 16.88 -4.35 5.36
N ARG A 122 15.75 -3.63 5.45
CA ARG A 122 14.72 -3.91 6.46
C ARG A 122 14.07 -5.28 6.25
N TYR A 123 13.73 -5.63 5.01
CA TYR A 123 13.18 -6.95 4.69
C TYR A 123 14.13 -8.06 5.14
N GLN A 124 15.43 -7.93 4.85
CA GLN A 124 16.43 -8.93 5.25
C GLN A 124 16.65 -9.02 6.76
N ALA A 125 16.45 -7.92 7.49
CA ALA A 125 16.62 -7.90 8.95
C ALA A 125 15.42 -8.47 9.72
N LEU A 126 14.24 -8.50 9.10
CA LEU A 126 12.98 -8.93 9.71
C LEU A 126 12.48 -10.31 9.20
N ALA A 127 13.19 -10.91 8.23
CA ALA A 127 12.94 -12.25 7.70
C ALA A 127 13.71 -13.32 8.49
#